data_AF-E1L4K0-F1
#
_entry.id   AF-E1L4K0-F1
#
_cell.length_a   1.000
_cell.length_b   1.000
_cell.length_c   1.000
_cell.angle_alpha   90.00
_cell.angle_beta   90.00
_cell.angle_gamma   90.00
#
_symmetry.space_group_name_H-M   'P 1'
#
loop_
_entity.id
_entity.type
_entity.pdbx_description
1 polymer ?
#
loop_
_entity_poly.entity_id
_entity_poly.type
_entity_poly.pdbx_seq_one_letter_code
_entity_poly.pdbx_strand_id
1 'polypeptide(L)'
;MGTYVLSVGNKQPIHMEIMNAANDVVVSGQLDRYRLDYDMETSAAILRFSLQGSDTVYSLQLAEADTALEAESMTPQEIFFTIVNFLGELIHKAKSFGRTLAMKLDDTTSRVYVKDLLQTHDTYRVFTGQLAY
;
A
#
# COMPACT_ATOMS: atom_id res chain seq x y z
N MET A 1 5.52 7.86 -41.23
CA MET A 1 5.78 8.41 -39.88
C MET A 1 4.71 7.85 -38.95
N GLY A 2 5.07 6.93 -38.06
CA GLY A 2 4.14 6.43 -37.05
C GLY A 2 4.08 7.42 -35.90
N THR A 3 2.92 8.01 -35.67
CA THR A 3 2.67 8.88 -34.52
C THR A 3 2.61 7.97 -33.29
N TYR A 4 3.69 7.93 -32.51
CA TYR A 4 3.69 7.31 -31.19
C TYR A 4 2.91 8.23 -30.26
N VAL A 5 1.60 8.00 -30.15
CA VAL A 5 0.80 8.61 -29.09
C VAL A 5 1.12 7.83 -27.82
N LEU A 6 1.85 8.46 -26.89
CA LEU A 6 1.85 8.04 -25.49
C LEU A 6 0.42 8.23 -24.97
N SER A 7 -0.43 7.23 -25.21
CA SER A 7 -1.69 7.10 -24.50
C SER A 7 -1.33 6.98 -23.04
N VAL A 8 -1.50 8.09 -22.30
CA VAL A 8 -1.58 8.03 -20.85
C VAL A 8 -2.86 7.27 -20.59
N GLY A 9 -2.74 5.94 -20.50
CA GLY A 9 -3.88 5.03 -20.42
C GLY A 9 -4.90 5.58 -19.44
N ASN A 10 -6.18 5.58 -19.84
CA ASN A 10 -7.29 6.01 -18.99
C ASN A 10 -7.05 5.46 -17.58
N LYS A 11 -6.72 6.34 -16.63
CA LYS A 11 -6.35 5.94 -15.27
C LYS A 11 -7.54 5.18 -14.70
N GLN A 12 -7.43 3.86 -14.61
CA GLN A 12 -8.52 3.07 -14.06
C GLN A 12 -8.66 3.39 -12.57
N PRO A 13 -9.90 3.41 -12.04
CA PRO A 13 -10.10 3.56 -10.61
C PRO A 13 -9.38 2.43 -9.89
N ILE A 14 -8.66 2.74 -8.81
CA ILE A 14 -8.04 1.71 -7.98
C ILE A 14 -9.11 1.17 -7.05
N HIS A 15 -9.37 -0.12 -7.11
CA HIS A 15 -10.10 -0.80 -6.05
C HIS A 15 -9.12 -1.21 -4.96
N MET A 16 -9.43 -0.88 -3.70
CA MET A 16 -8.63 -1.26 -2.54
C MET A 16 -9.45 -2.22 -1.68
N GLU A 17 -8.79 -3.27 -1.19
CA GLU A 17 -9.38 -4.24 -0.28
C GLU A 17 -8.40 -4.55 0.85
N ILE A 18 -8.84 -4.45 2.10
CA ILE A 18 -8.08 -4.81 3.29
C ILE A 18 -8.88 -5.85 4.08
N MET A 19 -8.28 -7.01 4.27
CA MET A 19 -8.84 -8.10 5.07
C MET A 19 -8.19 -8.19 6.45
N ASN A 20 -8.89 -8.68 7.45
CA ASN A 20 -8.31 -9.03 8.75
C ASN A 20 -7.63 -10.43 8.71
N ALA A 21 -7.09 -10.88 9.85
CA ALA A 21 -6.46 -12.19 9.98
C ALA A 21 -7.40 -13.37 9.64
N ALA A 22 -8.70 -13.21 9.95
CA ALA A 22 -9.77 -14.18 9.66
C ALA A 22 -10.27 -14.16 8.21
N ASN A 23 -9.71 -13.28 7.36
CA ASN A 23 -10.12 -13.01 5.99
C ASN A 23 -11.49 -12.32 5.85
N ASP A 24 -11.97 -11.65 6.89
CA ASP A 24 -13.11 -10.74 6.77
C ASP A 24 -12.65 -9.43 6.14
N VAL A 25 -13.45 -8.89 5.22
CA VAL A 25 -13.19 -7.60 4.57
C VAL A 25 -13.47 -6.48 5.56
N VAL A 26 -12.44 -5.74 5.95
CA VAL A 26 -12.52 -4.57 6.85
C VAL A 26 -12.69 -3.29 6.05
N VAL A 27 -12.02 -3.22 4.88
CA VAL A 27 -12.07 -2.07 3.98
C VAL A 27 -12.25 -2.60 2.57
N SER A 28 -13.24 -2.09 1.83
CA SER A 28 -13.39 -2.36 0.40
C SER A 28 -14.04 -1.16 -0.29
N GLY A 29 -13.45 -0.71 -1.38
CA GLY A 29 -14.01 0.37 -2.16
C GLY A 29 -13.06 0.94 -3.21
N GLN A 30 -13.55 1.90 -3.98
CA GLN A 30 -12.72 2.65 -4.92
C GLN A 30 -11.96 3.74 -4.17
N LEU A 31 -10.65 3.81 -4.37
CA LEU A 31 -9.78 4.82 -3.78
C LEU A 31 -10.15 6.20 -4.36
N ASP A 32 -10.48 7.17 -3.48
CA ASP A 32 -10.78 8.55 -3.88
C ASP A 32 -9.53 9.42 -3.75
N ARG A 33 -9.06 9.65 -2.53
CA ARG A 33 -7.86 10.43 -2.23
C ARG A 33 -6.93 9.62 -1.35
N TYR A 34 -5.62 9.82 -1.53
CA TYR A 34 -4.62 9.27 -0.64
C TYR A 34 -3.44 10.24 -0.48
N ARG A 35 -2.76 10.13 0.66
CA ARG A 35 -1.51 10.83 0.98
C ARG A 35 -0.58 9.87 1.70
N LEU A 36 0.71 9.99 1.41
CA LEU A 36 1.76 9.33 2.17
C LEU A 36 2.45 10.38 3.03
N ASP A 37 2.44 10.15 4.34
CA ASP A 37 3.16 10.93 5.33
C ASP A 37 4.29 10.09 5.93
N TYR A 38 5.26 10.75 6.54
CA TYR A 38 6.35 10.11 7.26
C TYR A 38 6.29 10.50 8.73
N ASP A 39 6.28 9.51 9.60
CA ASP A 39 6.50 9.69 11.03
C ASP A 39 7.99 9.56 11.34
N MET A 40 8.62 10.68 11.70
CA MET A 40 10.03 10.73 12.05
C MET A 40 10.35 10.04 13.37
N GLU A 41 9.41 9.96 14.30
CA GLU A 41 9.63 9.36 15.63
C GLU A 41 9.61 7.85 15.53
N THR A 42 8.64 7.29 14.80
CA THR A 42 8.49 5.83 14.66
C THR A 42 9.13 5.28 13.39
N SER A 43 9.73 6.13 12.55
CA SER A 43 10.26 5.75 11.23
C SER A 43 9.24 5.07 10.32
N ALA A 44 7.95 5.37 10.50
CA ALA A 44 6.86 4.70 9.79
C ALA A 44 6.34 5.56 8.63
N ALA A 45 6.03 4.91 7.51
CA ALA A 45 5.23 5.50 6.46
C ALA A 45 3.75 5.41 6.86
N ILE A 46 3.01 6.51 6.73
CA ILE A 46 1.58 6.56 7.01
C ILE A 46 0.83 6.80 5.69
N LEU A 47 0.11 5.78 5.23
CA LEU A 47 -0.82 5.90 4.10
C LEU A 47 -2.19 6.32 4.64
N ARG A 48 -2.55 7.59 4.40
CA ARG A 48 -3.89 8.11 4.67
C ARG A 48 -4.72 8.05 3.41
N PHE A 49 -5.95 7.53 3.49
CA PHE A 49 -6.80 7.41 2.31
C PHE A 49 -8.30 7.48 2.62
N SER A 50 -9.07 7.86 1.60
CA SER A 50 -10.54 7.82 1.60
C SER A 50 -11.04 6.97 0.45
N LEU A 51 -12.25 6.43 0.62
CA LEU A 51 -12.95 5.68 -0.41
C LEU A 51 -14.06 6.54 -1.02
N GLN A 52 -14.37 6.33 -2.29
CA GLN A 52 -15.47 7.02 -2.95
C GLN A 52 -16.80 6.74 -2.24
N GLY A 53 -17.53 7.80 -1.90
CA GLY A 53 -18.81 7.71 -1.21
C GLY A 53 -18.71 7.42 0.29
N SER A 54 -17.50 7.47 0.87
CA SER A 54 -17.28 7.34 2.32
C SER A 54 -16.69 8.64 2.90
N ASP A 55 -17.21 9.05 4.05
CA ASP A 55 -16.64 10.16 4.83
C ASP A 55 -15.50 9.70 5.77
N THR A 56 -15.27 8.38 5.87
CA THR A 56 -14.23 7.79 6.71
C THR A 56 -12.85 8.01 6.09
N VAL A 57 -11.91 8.52 6.88
CA VAL A 57 -10.51 8.64 6.52
C VAL A 57 -9.73 7.54 7.22
N TYR A 58 -9.21 6.60 6.45
CA TYR A 58 -8.39 5.51 6.93
C TYR A 58 -6.92 5.96 7.04
N SER A 59 -6.21 5.42 8.02
CA SER A 59 -4.78 5.66 8.24
C SER A 59 -4.09 4.31 8.46
N LEU A 60 -3.29 3.88 7.49
CA LEU A 60 -2.48 2.67 7.57
C LEU A 60 -1.02 3.05 7.87
N GLN A 61 -0.53 2.67 9.03
CA GLN A 61 0.86 2.83 9.42
C GLN A 61 1.66 1.61 8.97
N LEU A 62 2.82 1.85 8.34
CA LEU A 62 3.70 0.82 7.80
C LEU A 62 5.15 1.12 8.22
N ALA A 63 5.77 0.17 8.90
CA ALA A 63 7.19 0.15 9.19
C ALA A 63 7.78 -1.16 8.63
N GLU A 64 9.09 -1.18 8.41
CA GLU A 64 9.75 -2.44 8.03
C GLU A 64 9.57 -3.47 9.14
N ALA A 65 9.34 -4.71 8.75
CA ALA A 65 9.26 -5.81 9.70
C ALA A 65 10.66 -6.15 10.22
N ASP A 66 10.80 -6.42 11.51
CA ASP A 66 12.07 -6.76 12.19
C ASP A 66 12.83 -7.95 11.55
N THR A 67 12.19 -8.68 10.65
CA THR A 67 12.78 -9.82 9.92
C THR A 67 13.54 -9.43 8.66
N ALA A 68 13.52 -8.15 8.24
CA ALA A 68 14.28 -7.69 7.08
C ALA A 68 15.75 -7.45 7.48
N LEU A 69 16.61 -8.45 7.29
CA LEU A 69 18.06 -8.37 7.51
C LEU A 69 18.73 -7.13 6.85
N GLU A 70 18.13 -6.62 5.77
CA GLU A 70 18.60 -5.42 5.08
C GLU A 70 18.23 -4.11 5.82
N ALA A 71 17.11 -4.10 6.55
CA ALA A 71 16.60 -2.93 7.27
C ALA A 71 17.48 -2.55 8.47
N GLU A 72 18.22 -3.49 9.08
CA GLU A 72 19.15 -3.18 10.18
C GLU A 72 20.28 -2.22 9.77
N SER A 73 20.57 -2.12 8.48
CA SER A 73 21.63 -1.26 7.94
C SER A 73 21.11 0.05 7.33
N MET A 74 19.80 0.20 7.23
CA MET A 74 19.16 1.34 6.56
C MET A 74 18.81 2.43 7.56
N THR A 75 19.00 3.67 7.14
CA THR A 75 18.49 4.83 7.88
C THR A 75 16.96 4.85 7.86
N PRO A 76 16.32 5.46 8.87
CA PRO A 76 14.87 5.69 8.87
C PRO A 76 14.32 6.31 7.57
N GLN A 77 15.09 7.21 6.96
CA GLN A 77 14.73 7.86 5.70
C GLN A 77 14.77 6.89 4.52
N GLU A 78 15.78 6.03 4.45
CA GLU A 78 15.88 4.99 3.42
C GLU A 78 14.75 3.97 3.56
N ILE A 79 14.39 3.59 4.79
CA ILE A 79 13.23 2.76 5.09
C ILE A 79 11.96 3.41 4.54
N PHE A 80 11.73 4.69 4.85
CA PHE A 80 10.58 5.43 4.35
C PHE A 80 10.51 5.46 2.82
N PHE A 81 11.60 5.84 2.15
CA PHE A 81 11.64 5.88 0.69
C PHE A 81 11.41 4.50 0.08
N THR A 82 11.89 3.45 0.71
CA THR A 82 11.66 2.07 0.26
C THR A 82 10.18 1.68 0.32
N ILE A 83 9.50 2.00 1.43
CA ILE A 83 8.06 1.75 1.58
C ILE A 83 7.26 2.58 0.57
N VAL A 84 7.56 3.88 0.46
CA VAL A 84 6.87 4.79 -0.47
C VAL A 84 7.07 4.40 -1.93
N ASN A 85 8.28 4.03 -2.33
CA ASN A 85 8.57 3.58 -3.69
C ASN A 85 7.77 2.32 -4.01
N PHE A 86 7.77 1.34 -3.10
CA PHE A 86 6.99 0.11 -3.27
C PHE A 86 5.49 0.41 -3.41
N LEU A 87 4.90 1.20 -2.50
CA LEU A 87 3.49 1.58 -2.58
C LEU A 87 3.17 2.38 -3.86
N GLY A 88 4.07 3.28 -4.25
CA GLY A 88 3.95 4.07 -5.48
C GLY A 88 3.89 3.19 -6.72
N GLU A 89 4.77 2.19 -6.82
CA GLU A 89 4.79 1.22 -7.91
C GLU A 89 3.52 0.34 -7.92
N LEU A 90 3.05 -0.11 -6.76
CA LEU A 90 1.81 -0.88 -6.65
C LEU A 90 0.59 -0.07 -7.09
N ILE A 91 0.46 1.16 -6.61
CA ILE A 91 -0.61 2.09 -7.01
C ILE A 91 -0.55 2.33 -8.53
N HIS A 92 0.65 2.52 -9.08
CA HIS A 92 0.83 2.69 -10.51
C HIS A 92 0.40 1.45 -11.30
N LYS A 93 0.78 0.24 -10.86
CA LYS A 93 0.34 -1.02 -11.47
C LYS A 93 -1.18 -1.20 -11.37
N ALA A 94 -1.77 -0.93 -10.20
CA ALA A 94 -3.20 -1.00 -9.99
C ALA A 94 -3.96 -0.10 -10.97
N LYS A 95 -3.53 1.16 -11.14
CA LYS A 95 -4.10 2.10 -12.13
C LYS A 95 -3.92 1.66 -13.58
N SER A 96 -2.76 1.06 -13.89
CA SER A 96 -2.40 0.72 -15.28
C SER A 96 -3.13 -0.53 -15.77
N PHE A 97 -3.35 -1.50 -14.88
CA PHE A 97 -3.87 -2.82 -15.23
C PHE A 97 -5.25 -3.13 -14.62
N GLY A 98 -5.85 -2.19 -13.88
CA GLY A 98 -7.15 -2.39 -13.23
C GLY A 98 -7.13 -3.41 -12.11
N ARG A 99 -5.98 -3.56 -11.43
CA ARG A 99 -5.82 -4.56 -10.38
C ARG A 99 -6.26 -4.02 -9.02
N THR A 100 -6.87 -4.89 -8.22
CA THR A 100 -7.17 -4.59 -6.82
C THR A 100 -5.88 -4.50 -6.01
N LEU A 101 -5.73 -3.41 -5.26
CA LEU A 101 -4.71 -3.28 -4.24
C LEU A 101 -5.19 -4.02 -2.99
N ALA A 102 -4.75 -5.27 -2.84
CA ALA A 102 -5.17 -6.16 -1.77
C ALA A 102 -4.14 -6.16 -0.63
N MET A 103 -4.64 -6.06 0.60
CA MET A 103 -3.83 -6.13 1.81
C MET A 103 -4.50 -7.05 2.84
N LYS A 104 -3.69 -7.62 3.72
CA LYS A 104 -4.16 -8.37 4.88
C LYS A 104 -3.52 -7.82 6.14
N LEU A 105 -4.33 -7.51 7.14
CA LEU A 105 -3.93 -7.02 8.45
C LEU A 105 -4.09 -8.14 9.47
N ASP A 106 -3.04 -8.41 10.22
CA ASP A 106 -3.07 -9.26 11.40
C ASP A 106 -2.79 -8.41 12.63
N ASP A 107 -3.88 -7.98 13.29
CA ASP A 107 -3.81 -7.15 14.49
C ASP A 107 -3.11 -7.88 15.66
N THR A 108 -3.13 -9.21 15.67
CA THR A 108 -2.51 -10.01 16.75
C THR A 108 -1.00 -9.90 16.71
N THR A 109 -0.43 -9.86 15.49
CA THR A 109 1.02 -9.77 15.28
C THR A 109 1.47 -8.38 14.82
N SER A 110 0.52 -7.43 14.71
CA SER A 110 0.72 -6.10 14.12
C SER A 110 1.41 -6.17 12.75
N ARG A 111 0.98 -7.12 11.91
CA ARG A 111 1.55 -7.33 10.57
C ARG A 111 0.60 -6.92 9.49
N VAL A 112 1.14 -6.25 8.47
CA VAL A 112 0.45 -5.90 7.24
C VAL A 112 1.10 -6.62 6.08
N TYR A 113 0.35 -7.47 5.41
CA TYR A 113 0.74 -8.18 4.21
C TYR A 113 0.18 -7.42 3.01
N VAL A 114 1.05 -6.81 2.22
CA VAL A 114 0.65 -6.09 1.00
C VAL A 114 0.95 -6.98 -0.20
N LYS A 115 -0.08 -7.28 -1.00
CA LYS A 115 0.08 -8.09 -2.20
C LYS A 115 0.98 -7.37 -3.20
N ASP A 116 2.06 -8.02 -3.60
CA ASP A 116 2.96 -7.48 -4.60
C ASP A 116 2.41 -7.71 -6.00
N LEU A 117 1.95 -6.63 -6.64
CA LEU A 117 1.40 -6.64 -8.00
C LEU A 117 2.48 -6.59 -9.08
N LEU A 118 3.76 -6.45 -8.71
CA LEU A 118 4.90 -6.43 -9.62
C LEU A 118 5.32 -7.85 -10.01
N GLN A 119 5.05 -8.83 -9.14
CA GLN A 119 5.35 -10.23 -9.36
C GLN A 119 4.19 -10.95 -10.07
N THR A 120 4.52 -12.03 -10.79
CA THR A 120 3.53 -12.88 -11.47
C THR A 120 2.87 -13.89 -10.53
N HIS A 121 3.51 -14.20 -9.40
CA HIS A 121 3.00 -15.11 -8.38
C HIS A 121 2.38 -14.31 -7.22
N ASP A 122 1.54 -14.97 -6.42
CA ASP A 122 0.94 -14.39 -5.21
C ASP A 122 2.00 -14.24 -4.11
N THR A 123 2.83 -13.21 -4.24
CA THR A 123 3.83 -12.80 -3.27
C THR A 123 3.33 -11.62 -2.46
N TYR A 124 3.73 -11.56 -1.19
CA TYR A 124 3.34 -10.49 -0.27
C TYR A 124 4.60 -9.88 0.33
N ARG A 125 4.64 -8.55 0.38
CA ARG A 125 5.59 -7.84 1.21
C ARG A 125 4.98 -7.65 2.59
N VAL A 126 5.75 -7.94 3.62
CA VAL A 126 5.30 -7.89 5.01
C VAL A 126 5.88 -6.65 5.68
N PHE A 127 5.01 -5.91 6.35
CA PHE A 127 5.36 -4.74 7.15
C PHE A 127 4.85 -4.95 8.57
N THR A 128 5.47 -4.26 9.52
CA THR A 128 4.84 -4.01 10.83
C THR A 128 3.90 -2.84 10.67
N GLY A 129 2.67 -2.93 11.17
CA GLY A 129 1.69 -1.89 10.93
C GLY A 129 0.33 -2.12 11.57
N GLN A 130 -0.48 -1.08 11.49
CA GLN A 130 -1.84 -1.05 12.02
C GLN A 130 -2.72 -0.14 11.17
N LEU A 131 -4.01 -0.46 11.14
CA LEU A 131 -5.04 0.35 10.49
C LEU A 131 -5.87 1.08 11.53
N ALA A 132 -6.03 2.39 11.36
CA ALA A 132 -6.94 3.23 12.13
C ALA A 132 -7.99 3.87 11.20
N TYR A 133 -9.19 4.12 11.72
CA TYR A 133 -10.31 4.72 10.99
C TYR A 133 -11.32 5.39 11.92
#